data_AF-A0A497JB92-F1
#
_entry.id   AF-A0A497JB92-F1
#
_cell.length_a   1.000
_cell.length_b   1.000
_cell.length_c   1.000
_cell.angle_alpha   90.00
_cell.angle_beta   90.00
_cell.angle_gamma   90.00
#
_symmetry.space_group_name_H-M   'P 1'
#
loop_
_entity.id
_entity.type
_entity.pdbx_description
1 polymer ?
#
loop_
_entity_poly.entity_id
_entity_poly.type
_entity_poly.pdbx_seq_one_letter_code
_entity_poly.pdbx_strand_id
1 'polypeptide(L)'
;MSDLGKKIRLERIINRETKKTIIVPMDHGVSLGPIKGLEDMPTIINKIAEGGANAVLLHKGIVKQGHRGYGKDIGLIVHLSASTSLGPDPNNKVLVTSVEEAIKLGADAVSVHINVGADNEAEMLSILGKIAESCMNWGMPLIAMMYPRGKKIKSEHDVEVVKLAARA
;
A
#
# COMPACT_ATOMS: atom_id res chain seq x y z
N MET A 1 -4.08 8.21 -23.17
CA MET A 1 -2.83 7.53 -22.76
C MET A 1 -3.01 6.03 -22.91
N SER A 2 -1.95 5.29 -23.23
CA SER A 2 -2.03 3.83 -23.34
C SER A 2 -2.02 3.18 -21.96
N ASP A 3 -3.03 2.37 -21.63
CA ASP A 3 -3.11 1.61 -20.38
C ASP A 3 -2.17 0.39 -20.32
N LEU A 4 -1.35 0.16 -21.34
CA LEU A 4 -0.51 -1.03 -21.47
C LEU A 4 0.43 -1.22 -20.27
N GLY A 5 1.09 -0.16 -19.81
CA GLY A 5 2.00 -0.23 -18.65
C GLY A 5 1.28 -0.67 -17.36
N LYS A 6 0.04 -0.20 -17.16
CA LYS A 6 -0.79 -0.59 -16.01
C LYS A 6 -1.19 -2.05 -16.09
N LYS A 7 -1.59 -2.53 -17.27
CA LYS A 7 -1.93 -3.93 -17.51
C LYS A 7 -0.75 -4.87 -17.25
N ILE A 8 0.43 -4.58 -17.78
CA ILE A 8 1.64 -5.38 -17.57
C ILE A 8 2.00 -5.48 -16.07
N ARG A 9 1.89 -4.37 -15.34
CA ARG A 9 2.13 -4.35 -13.89
C ARG A 9 1.10 -5.17 -13.11
N LEU A 10 -0.19 -5.05 -13.45
CA LEU A 10 -1.25 -5.86 -12.85
C LEU A 10 -1.01 -7.37 -13.04
N GLU A 11 -0.48 -7.79 -14.19
CA GLU A 11 -0.13 -9.18 -14.47
C GLU A 11 1.02 -9.74 -13.62
N ARG A 12 1.75 -8.89 -12.90
CA ARG A 12 2.80 -9.31 -11.93
C ARG A 12 2.24 -9.51 -10.53
N ILE A 13 1.17 -8.80 -10.17
CA ILE A 13 0.57 -8.87 -8.83
C ILE A 13 -0.75 -9.65 -8.81
N ILE A 14 -1.35 -9.94 -9.95
CA ILE A 14 -2.54 -10.80 -10.12
C ILE A 14 -2.14 -12.03 -10.93
N ASN A 15 -2.47 -13.22 -10.43
CA ASN A 15 -2.20 -14.45 -11.14
C ASN A 15 -2.96 -14.48 -12.49
N ARG A 16 -2.23 -14.69 -13.59
CA ARG A 16 -2.76 -14.60 -14.95
C ARG A 16 -3.79 -15.68 -15.27
N GLU A 17 -3.67 -16.85 -14.68
CA GLU A 17 -4.53 -18.01 -14.93
C GLU A 17 -5.77 -17.96 -14.04
N THR A 18 -5.57 -17.81 -12.72
CA THR A 18 -6.66 -17.87 -11.75
C THR A 18 -7.41 -16.55 -11.59
N LYS A 19 -6.81 -15.44 -12.04
CA LYS A 19 -7.28 -14.06 -11.82
C LYS A 19 -7.41 -13.68 -10.34
N LYS A 20 -6.81 -14.45 -9.44
CA LYS A 20 -6.77 -14.20 -8.00
C LYS A 20 -5.43 -13.59 -7.59
N THR A 21 -5.42 -12.94 -6.44
CA THR A 21 -4.19 -12.41 -5.84
C THR A 21 -4.18 -12.65 -4.33
N ILE A 22 -2.99 -12.91 -3.79
CA ILE A 22 -2.69 -12.86 -2.36
C ILE A 22 -1.61 -11.80 -2.19
N ILE A 23 -1.95 -10.73 -1.47
CA ILE A 23 -1.04 -9.63 -1.15
C ILE A 23 -0.80 -9.68 0.35
N VAL A 24 0.47 -9.70 0.77
CA VAL A 24 0.83 -9.66 2.19
C VAL A 24 1.29 -8.25 2.57
N PRO A 25 0.50 -7.51 3.37
CA PRO A 25 0.91 -6.20 3.89
C PRO A 25 1.95 -6.38 5.00
N MET A 26 3.03 -5.63 4.88
CA MET A 26 4.20 -5.69 5.77
C MET A 26 4.71 -4.27 6.10
N ASP A 27 3.87 -3.27 5.92
CA ASP A 27 4.12 -1.84 6.10
C ASP A 27 4.05 -1.40 7.57
N HIS A 28 3.49 -2.24 8.44
CA HIS A 28 3.29 -1.93 9.86
C HIS A 28 4.56 -1.54 10.62
N GLY A 29 5.74 -1.96 10.16
CA GLY A 29 7.02 -1.62 10.79
C GLY A 29 7.25 -0.11 10.93
N VAL A 30 6.75 0.69 9.99
CA VAL A 30 6.85 2.16 10.07
C VAL A 30 5.90 2.74 11.12
N SER A 31 4.68 2.19 11.23
CA SER A 31 3.67 2.73 12.16
C SER A 31 3.86 2.26 13.60
N LEU A 32 4.37 1.04 13.79
CA LEU A 32 4.41 0.35 15.09
C LEU A 32 5.83 -0.02 15.58
N GLY A 33 6.87 0.22 14.78
CA GLY A 33 8.23 -0.21 15.09
C GLY A 33 8.49 -1.68 14.72
N PRO A 34 9.62 -2.27 15.16
CA PRO A 34 9.97 -3.65 14.81
C PRO A 34 8.96 -4.64 15.40
N ILE A 35 8.09 -5.18 14.55
CA ILE A 35 7.11 -6.20 14.91
C ILE A 35 7.77 -7.57 14.80
N LYS A 36 7.43 -8.46 15.73
CA LYS A 36 7.84 -9.87 15.67
C LYS A 36 7.47 -10.49 14.32
N GLY A 37 8.46 -11.04 13.62
CA GLY A 37 8.35 -11.62 12.28
C GLY A 37 8.79 -10.70 11.14
N LEU A 38 9.02 -9.41 11.38
CA LEU A 38 9.48 -8.43 10.38
C LEU A 38 10.91 -7.93 10.65
N GLU A 39 11.67 -8.59 11.52
CA GLU A 39 13.03 -8.21 11.89
C GLU A 39 14.04 -8.54 10.77
N ASP A 40 13.84 -9.66 10.07
CA ASP A 40 14.68 -10.12 8.94
C ASP A 40 13.84 -10.16 7.65
N MET A 41 13.80 -9.01 6.98
CA MET A 41 12.97 -8.78 5.79
C MET A 41 13.27 -9.72 4.62
N PRO A 42 14.53 -9.94 4.18
CA PRO A 42 14.84 -10.91 3.15
C PRO A 42 14.29 -12.31 3.45
N THR A 43 14.50 -12.82 4.67
CA THR A 43 14.04 -14.15 5.04
C THR A 43 12.52 -14.27 5.01
N ILE A 44 11.79 -13.31 5.60
CA ILE A 44 10.33 -13.37 5.64
C ILE A 44 9.71 -13.18 4.25
N ILE A 45 10.25 -12.30 3.41
CA ILE A 45 9.77 -12.11 2.03
C ILE A 45 9.97 -13.40 1.23
N ASN A 46 11.07 -14.13 1.44
CA ASN A 46 11.29 -15.40 0.76
C ASN A 46 10.23 -16.44 1.14
N LYS A 47 9.97 -16.59 2.44
CA LYS A 47 8.93 -17.50 2.96
C LYS A 47 7.55 -17.15 2.42
N ILE A 48 7.23 -15.87 2.31
CA ILE A 48 5.96 -15.38 1.75
C ILE A 48 5.86 -15.74 0.25
N ALA A 49 6.93 -15.55 -0.51
CA ALA A 49 6.96 -15.91 -1.93
C ALA A 49 6.82 -17.43 -2.14
N GLU A 50 7.48 -18.24 -1.32
CA GLU A 50 7.38 -19.71 -1.32
C GLU A 50 5.98 -20.18 -0.91
N GLY A 51 5.34 -19.49 0.04
CA GLY A 51 3.96 -19.72 0.46
C GLY A 51 2.90 -19.37 -0.60
N GLY A 52 3.31 -18.81 -1.75
CA GLY A 52 2.43 -18.58 -2.89
C GLY A 52 1.82 -17.18 -2.97
N ALA A 53 2.28 -16.22 -2.16
CA ALA A 53 1.86 -14.83 -2.31
C ALA A 53 2.28 -14.25 -3.67
N ASN A 54 1.46 -13.34 -4.20
CA ASN A 54 1.71 -12.67 -5.47
C ASN A 54 2.46 -11.36 -5.29
N ALA A 55 2.24 -10.65 -4.18
CA ALA A 55 2.92 -9.39 -3.90
C ALA A 55 3.08 -9.14 -2.40
N VAL A 56 4.03 -8.26 -2.07
CA VAL A 56 4.20 -7.66 -0.75
C VAL A 56 3.95 -6.15 -0.82
N LEU A 57 3.41 -5.58 0.26
CA LEU A 57 3.20 -4.15 0.41
C LEU A 57 4.10 -3.60 1.51
N LEU A 58 5.00 -2.68 1.16
CA LEU A 58 6.10 -2.21 1.98
C LEU A 58 6.31 -0.70 1.86
N HIS A 59 6.88 -0.08 2.88
CA HIS A 59 7.40 1.29 2.78
C HIS A 59 8.77 1.33 2.11
N LYS A 60 9.08 2.46 1.44
CA LYS A 60 10.32 2.68 0.69
C LYS A 60 11.62 2.35 1.45
N GLY A 61 11.63 2.58 2.77
CA GLY A 61 12.80 2.30 3.61
C GLY A 61 13.11 0.80 3.70
N ILE A 62 12.06 -0.02 3.75
CA ILE A 62 12.17 -1.48 3.88
C ILE A 62 12.45 -2.14 2.53
N VAL A 63 11.93 -1.59 1.43
CA VAL A 63 12.14 -2.14 0.08
C VAL A 63 13.61 -2.39 -0.23
N LYS A 64 14.49 -1.45 0.12
CA LYS A 64 15.93 -1.58 -0.12
C LYS A 64 16.58 -2.71 0.69
N GLN A 65 16.10 -2.96 1.91
CA GLN A 65 16.62 -4.01 2.79
C GLN A 65 16.02 -5.38 2.48
N GLY A 66 14.82 -5.43 1.89
CA GLY A 66 14.11 -6.66 1.55
C GLY A 66 14.51 -7.27 0.21
N HIS A 67 15.41 -6.66 -0.57
CA HIS A 67 15.84 -7.22 -1.84
C HIS A 67 16.66 -8.51 -1.61
N ARG A 68 16.13 -9.63 -2.09
CA ARG A 68 16.72 -10.96 -1.87
C ARG A 68 17.80 -11.31 -2.90
N GLY A 69 17.60 -10.96 -4.17
CA GLY A 69 18.49 -11.37 -5.27
C GLY A 69 18.45 -12.88 -5.60
N TYR A 70 17.54 -13.65 -5.00
CA TYR A 70 17.35 -15.09 -5.22
C TYR A 70 15.87 -15.46 -5.05
N GLY A 71 15.54 -16.73 -5.32
CA GLY A 71 14.20 -17.29 -5.10
C GLY A 71 13.17 -16.82 -6.12
N LYS A 72 11.89 -17.12 -5.84
CA LYS A 72 10.79 -16.75 -6.74
C LYS A 72 10.56 -15.24 -6.73
N ASP A 73 10.25 -14.69 -7.91
CA ASP A 73 9.82 -13.29 -8.02
C ASP A 73 8.52 -13.06 -7.26
N ILE A 74 8.41 -11.88 -6.64
CA ILE A 74 7.22 -11.42 -5.93
C ILE A 74 6.97 -9.96 -6.29
N GLY A 75 5.72 -9.63 -6.57
CA GLY A 75 5.33 -8.28 -6.92
C GLY A 75 5.60 -7.30 -5.78
N LEU A 76 5.98 -6.07 -6.13
CA LEU A 76 6.29 -5.02 -5.17
C LEU A 76 5.24 -3.92 -5.18
N ILE A 77 4.61 -3.68 -4.03
CA ILE A 77 3.70 -2.56 -3.81
C ILE A 77 4.35 -1.60 -2.81
N VAL A 78 4.56 -0.34 -3.22
CA VAL A 78 5.17 0.67 -2.34
C VAL A 78 4.09 1.51 -1.68
N HIS A 79 4.07 1.53 -0.35
CA HIS A 79 3.14 2.35 0.44
C HIS A 79 3.65 3.80 0.54
N LEU A 80 2.84 4.73 0.05
CA LEU A 80 3.25 6.12 -0.15
C LEU A 80 2.95 7.04 1.03
N SER A 81 2.05 6.64 1.91
CA SER A 81 1.59 7.46 3.04
C SER A 81 1.89 6.79 4.37
N ALA A 82 2.28 7.55 5.39
CA ALA A 82 2.55 6.99 6.71
C ALA A 82 2.04 7.90 7.83
N SER A 83 1.90 7.31 9.00
CA SER A 83 1.85 7.97 10.30
C SER A 83 2.42 6.98 11.32
N THR A 84 2.84 7.46 12.48
CA THR A 84 3.34 6.61 13.55
C THR A 84 2.39 6.64 14.74
N SER A 85 2.39 5.56 15.52
CA SER A 85 1.64 5.48 16.78
C SER A 85 2.11 6.49 17.84
N LEU A 86 3.35 6.98 17.73
CA LEU A 86 3.92 8.01 18.59
C LEU A 86 3.57 9.44 18.15
N GLY A 87 3.01 9.60 16.95
CA GLY A 87 2.57 10.91 16.45
C GLY A 87 1.44 11.48 17.31
N PRO A 88 1.30 12.82 17.38
CA PRO A 88 0.23 13.46 18.14
C PRO A 88 -1.17 13.06 17.65
N ASP A 89 -1.30 12.77 16.36
CA ASP A 89 -2.48 12.12 15.77
C ASP A 89 -2.04 10.94 14.87
N PRO A 90 -2.19 9.70 15.34
CA PRO A 90 -1.87 8.51 14.56
C PRO A 90 -2.78 8.31 13.33
N ASN A 91 -3.93 9.00 13.24
CA ASN A 91 -4.79 8.93 12.05
C ASN A 91 -4.33 9.87 10.94
N ASN A 92 -3.43 10.81 11.24
CA ASN A 92 -2.95 11.78 10.28
C ASN A 92 -1.91 11.18 9.31
N LYS A 93 -2.38 10.54 8.23
CA LYS A 93 -1.54 9.97 7.19
C LYS A 93 -1.00 11.06 6.27
N VAL A 94 0.32 11.13 6.15
CA VAL A 94 1.03 12.08 5.29
C VAL A 94 1.81 11.34 4.21
N LEU A 95 2.04 11.98 3.06
CA LEU A 95 2.91 11.41 2.02
C LEU A 95 4.36 11.35 2.50
N VAL A 96 5.00 10.20 2.30
CA VAL A 96 6.41 9.95 2.60
C VAL A 96 7.19 9.51 1.37
N THR A 97 6.53 9.27 0.25
CA THR A 97 7.16 8.96 -1.05
C THR A 97 6.26 9.41 -2.20
N SER A 98 6.80 9.43 -3.42
CA SER A 98 6.04 9.75 -4.63
C SER A 98 5.90 8.53 -5.55
N VAL A 99 5.01 8.62 -6.54
CA VAL A 99 4.84 7.58 -7.57
C VAL A 99 6.14 7.38 -8.36
N GLU A 100 6.84 8.47 -8.69
CA GLU A 100 8.10 8.46 -9.42
C GLU A 100 9.22 7.81 -8.59
N GLU A 101 9.29 8.08 -7.28
CA GLU A 101 10.22 7.40 -6.38
C GLU A 101 9.91 5.90 -6.31
N ALA A 102 8.64 5.52 -6.20
CA ALA A 102 8.22 4.11 -6.23
C ALA A 102 8.60 3.42 -7.56
N ILE A 103 8.45 4.09 -8.70
CA ILE A 103 8.90 3.57 -10.01
C ILE A 103 10.41 3.31 -10.00
N LYS A 104 11.21 4.23 -9.47
CA LYS A 104 12.67 4.06 -9.35
C LYS A 104 13.05 2.88 -8.45
N LEU A 105 12.19 2.53 -7.49
CA LEU A 105 12.36 1.34 -6.64
C LEU A 105 11.89 0.04 -7.30
N GLY A 106 11.34 0.09 -8.52
CA GLY A 106 10.85 -1.08 -9.23
C GLY A 106 9.43 -1.50 -8.84
N ALA A 107 8.62 -0.58 -8.29
CA ALA A 107 7.25 -0.89 -7.89
C ALA A 107 6.37 -1.37 -9.07
N ASP A 108 5.58 -2.40 -8.80
CA ASP A 108 4.51 -2.88 -9.67
C ASP A 108 3.17 -2.21 -9.34
N ALA A 109 2.99 -1.74 -8.12
CA ALA A 109 1.87 -0.88 -7.74
C ALA A 109 2.28 0.06 -6.60
N VAL A 110 1.41 1.02 -6.30
CA VAL A 110 1.55 1.88 -5.13
C VAL A 110 0.29 1.82 -4.28
N SER A 111 0.40 2.17 -3.01
CA SER A 111 -0.76 2.29 -2.12
C SER A 111 -0.75 3.57 -1.30
N VAL A 112 -1.94 4.08 -0.98
CA VAL A 112 -2.15 5.18 -0.03
C VAL A 112 -3.18 4.76 1.01
N HIS A 113 -3.08 5.31 2.21
CA HIS A 113 -3.97 5.04 3.33
C HIS A 113 -4.81 6.27 3.62
N ILE A 114 -6.13 6.12 3.57
CA ILE A 114 -7.10 7.19 3.82
C ILE A 114 -7.97 6.79 5.01
N ASN A 115 -7.94 7.62 6.05
CA ASN A 115 -8.81 7.49 7.21
C ASN A 115 -10.06 8.37 7.02
N VAL A 116 -11.12 7.77 6.49
CA VAL A 116 -12.40 8.43 6.18
C VAL A 116 -13.13 8.76 7.49
N GLY A 117 -13.43 10.04 7.70
CA GLY A 117 -14.00 10.60 8.93
C GLY A 117 -12.99 11.13 9.95
N ALA A 118 -11.68 11.05 9.68
CA ALA A 118 -10.64 11.56 10.59
C ALA A 118 -10.60 13.10 10.54
N ASP A 119 -10.00 13.73 11.55
CA ASP A 119 -9.96 15.20 11.64
C ASP A 119 -9.28 15.85 10.41
N ASN A 120 -8.36 15.13 9.76
CA ASN A 120 -7.56 15.54 8.60
C ASN A 120 -7.96 14.81 7.28
N GLU A 121 -9.19 14.29 7.20
CA GLU A 121 -9.69 13.55 6.02
C GLU A 121 -9.57 14.36 4.72
N ALA A 122 -9.88 15.66 4.77
CA ALA A 122 -9.86 16.51 3.59
C ALA A 122 -8.47 16.55 2.93
N GLU A 123 -7.41 16.65 3.72
CA GLU A 123 -6.04 16.58 3.21
C GLU A 123 -5.70 15.20 2.63
N MET A 124 -6.13 14.12 3.29
CA MET A 124 -5.91 12.76 2.79
C MET A 124 -6.63 12.50 1.46
N LEU A 125 -7.88 12.96 1.31
CA LEU A 125 -8.61 12.86 0.03
C LEU A 125 -7.95 13.70 -1.07
N SER A 126 -7.44 14.89 -0.73
CA SER A 126 -6.65 15.70 -1.67
C SER A 126 -5.37 14.97 -2.13
N ILE A 127 -4.70 14.28 -1.20
CA ILE A 127 -3.55 13.41 -1.51
C ILE A 127 -3.97 12.26 -2.44
N LEU A 128 -5.07 11.55 -2.15
CA LEU A 128 -5.56 10.47 -3.00
C LEU A 128 -5.79 10.94 -4.44
N GLY A 129 -6.45 12.09 -4.63
CA GLY A 129 -6.69 12.66 -5.96
C GLY A 129 -5.40 12.94 -6.73
N LYS A 130 -4.42 13.58 -6.11
CA LYS A 130 -3.11 13.89 -6.73
C LYS A 130 -2.33 12.62 -7.09
N ILE A 131 -2.32 11.62 -6.19
CA ILE A 131 -1.65 10.35 -6.44
C ILE A 131 -2.36 9.57 -7.55
N ALA A 132 -3.69 9.58 -7.60
CA ALA A 132 -4.45 8.94 -8.66
C ALA A 132 -4.11 9.56 -10.03
N GLU A 133 -4.02 10.89 -10.11
CA GLU A 133 -3.58 11.60 -11.32
C GLU A 133 -2.16 11.19 -11.76
N SER A 134 -1.19 11.20 -10.84
CA SER A 134 0.18 10.75 -11.13
C SER A 134 0.20 9.28 -11.56
N CYS A 135 -0.57 8.41 -10.91
CA CYS A 135 -0.69 7.00 -11.29
C CYS A 135 -1.26 6.80 -12.69
N MET A 136 -2.23 7.64 -13.11
CA MET A 136 -2.73 7.63 -14.48
C MET A 136 -1.64 8.04 -15.47
N ASN A 137 -0.89 9.11 -15.17
CA ASN A 137 0.19 9.61 -16.03
C ASN A 137 1.31 8.58 -16.23
N TRP A 138 1.64 7.81 -15.20
CA TRP A 138 2.72 6.81 -15.23
C TRP A 138 2.27 5.37 -15.55
N GLY A 139 0.97 5.15 -15.77
CA GLY A 139 0.42 3.80 -15.93
C GLY A 139 0.72 2.89 -14.72
N MET A 140 0.64 3.45 -13.51
CA MET A 140 0.88 2.77 -12.24
C MET A 140 -0.45 2.29 -11.64
N PRO A 141 -0.59 1.01 -11.26
CA PRO A 141 -1.70 0.56 -10.43
C PRO A 141 -1.68 1.20 -9.05
N LEU A 142 -2.85 1.62 -8.56
CA LEU A 142 -3.04 2.26 -7.26
C LEU A 142 -3.97 1.42 -6.40
N ILE A 143 -3.59 1.19 -5.14
CA ILE A 143 -4.43 0.62 -4.09
C ILE A 143 -4.77 1.74 -3.10
N ALA A 144 -6.03 2.14 -3.06
CA ALA A 144 -6.54 3.04 -2.03
C ALA A 144 -6.99 2.20 -0.83
N MET A 145 -6.26 2.29 0.29
CA MET A 145 -6.61 1.61 1.53
C MET A 145 -7.53 2.54 2.33
N MET A 146 -8.83 2.32 2.19
CA MET A 146 -9.88 3.18 2.75
C MET A 146 -10.38 2.61 4.08
N TYR A 147 -10.19 3.35 5.17
CA TYR A 147 -10.58 2.92 6.52
C TYR A 147 -11.56 3.92 7.14
N PRO A 148 -12.72 3.46 7.64
CA PRO A 148 -13.59 4.31 8.45
C PRO A 148 -12.94 4.58 9.81
N ARG A 149 -12.46 5.81 10.04
CA ARG A 149 -11.81 6.22 11.29
C ARG A 149 -12.18 7.65 11.64
N GLY A 150 -12.58 7.91 12.87
CA GLY A 150 -12.94 9.25 13.30
C GLY A 150 -13.88 9.30 14.50
N LYS A 151 -14.01 10.48 15.12
CA LYS A 151 -14.81 10.67 16.34
C LYS A 151 -16.29 10.34 16.18
N LYS A 152 -16.82 10.41 14.95
CA LYS A 152 -18.23 10.10 14.62
C LYS A 152 -18.48 8.62 14.36
N ILE A 153 -17.43 7.80 14.27
CA ILE A 153 -17.51 6.38 13.91
C ILE A 153 -17.43 5.55 15.20
N LYS A 154 -18.55 4.92 15.55
CA LYS A 154 -18.63 4.06 16.75
C LYS A 154 -18.05 2.67 16.50
N SER A 155 -18.17 2.17 15.27
CA SER A 155 -17.59 0.90 14.82
C SER A 155 -17.10 1.05 13.39
N GLU A 156 -15.83 0.73 13.16
CA GLU A 156 -15.21 0.78 11.83
C GLU A 156 -15.70 -0.33 10.87
N HIS A 157 -16.41 -1.33 11.42
CA HIS A 157 -16.99 -2.43 10.68
C HIS A 157 -18.48 -2.22 10.38
N ASP A 158 -19.06 -1.10 10.81
CA ASP A 158 -20.45 -0.77 10.49
C ASP A 158 -20.61 -0.64 8.97
N VAL A 159 -21.64 -1.30 8.43
CA VAL A 159 -21.88 -1.41 6.98
C VAL A 159 -22.03 -0.03 6.34
N GLU A 160 -22.65 0.94 7.01
CA GLU A 160 -22.90 2.26 6.42
C GLU A 160 -21.63 3.08 6.29
N VAL A 161 -20.73 3.01 7.28
CA VAL A 161 -19.45 3.72 7.20
C VAL A 161 -18.48 3.05 6.23
N VAL A 162 -18.52 1.72 6.12
CA VAL A 162 -17.75 0.98 5.11
C VAL A 162 -18.22 1.31 3.69
N LYS A 163 -19.54 1.37 3.45
CA LYS A 163 -20.10 1.81 2.16
C LYS A 163 -19.63 3.22 1.79
N LEU A 164 -19.64 4.14 2.74
CA LEU A 164 -19.16 5.50 2.52
C LEU A 164 -17.67 5.51 2.17
N ALA A 165 -16.83 4.83 2.96
CA ALA A 165 -15.39 4.78 2.73
C ALA A 165 -15.02 4.15 1.38
N ALA A 166 -15.79 3.16 0.91
CA ALA A 166 -15.60 2.53 -0.39
C ALA A 166 -16.01 3.42 -1.58
N ARG A 167 -16.72 4.55 -1.34
CA ARG A 167 -17.19 5.49 -2.37
C ARG A 167 -16.41 6.80 -2.42
N ALA A 168 -15.69 7.13 -1.35
CA ALA A 168 -14.81 8.29 -1.27
C ALA A 168 -13.61 8.14 -2.21
#